data_AF-A0A087DCR5-F1
#
_entry.id   AF-A0A087DCR5-F1
#
_cell.length_a   1.000
_cell.length_b   1.000
_cell.length_c   1.000
_cell.angle_alpha   90.00
_cell.angle_beta   90.00
_cell.angle_gamma   90.00
#
_symmetry.space_group_name_H-M   'P 1'
#
loop_
_entity.id
_entity.type
_entity.pdbx_description
1 polymer ?
#
loop_
_entity_poly.entity_id
_entity_poly.type
_entity_poly.pdbx_seq_one_letter_code
_entity_poly.pdbx_strand_id
1 'polypeptide(L)'
;MTAIIAIIAATIAIAVCAATFITYKMELWGPQTVPNITASNAEDAVSQLASKGFVVKKKQQYNAIRKGGYIGMTGAKAGERITRGSQITVLESLGPGVPQGTVGSTAKQAEAKLKPMGVKITEHEVVSEHPGKVSVSAPADG
;
A
#
# COMPACT_ATOMS: atom_id res chain seq x y z
N MET A 1 55.51 26.39 8.43
CA MET A 1 55.01 25.04 8.79
C MET A 1 53.54 25.05 9.21
N THR A 2 53.09 26.02 10.02
CA THR A 2 51.69 26.14 10.49
C THR A 2 50.65 26.45 9.39
N ALA A 3 50.99 27.29 8.40
CA ALA A 3 50.08 27.67 7.31
C ALA A 3 49.70 26.50 6.37
N ILE A 4 50.64 25.59 6.09
CA ILE A 4 50.40 24.41 5.23
C ILE A 4 49.47 23.41 5.93
N ILE A 5 49.67 23.21 7.24
CA ILE A 5 48.81 22.34 8.06
C ILE A 5 47.37 22.88 8.11
N ALA A 6 47.19 24.20 8.21
CA ALA A 6 45.86 24.82 8.21
C ALA A 6 45.12 24.66 6.87
N ILE A 7 45.83 24.78 5.74
CA ILE A 7 45.24 24.59 4.40
C ILE A 7 44.82 23.13 4.19
N ILE A 8 45.66 22.18 4.60
CA ILE A 8 45.35 20.74 4.50
C ILE A 8 44.16 20.38 5.42
N ALA A 9 44.11 20.91 6.64
CA ALA A 9 42.97 20.69 7.53
C ALA A 9 41.67 21.28 6.96
N ALA A 10 41.73 22.46 6.35
CA ALA A 10 40.57 23.10 5.74
C ALA A 10 40.05 22.33 4.52
N THR A 11 40.94 21.81 3.65
CA THR A 11 40.52 21.02 2.48
C THR A 11 39.95 19.67 2.88
N ILE A 12 40.51 19.01 3.90
CA ILE A 12 39.93 17.78 4.46
C ILE A 12 38.55 18.06 5.05
N ALA A 13 38.37 19.15 5.78
CA ALA A 13 37.06 19.51 6.34
C ALA A 13 36.01 19.77 5.25
N ILE A 14 36.38 20.48 4.17
CA ILE A 14 35.48 20.72 3.04
C ILE A 14 35.15 19.42 2.30
N ALA A 15 36.13 18.53 2.11
CA ALA A 15 35.90 17.23 1.49
C ALA A 15 34.98 16.33 2.33
N VAL A 16 35.13 16.35 3.67
CA VAL A 16 34.25 15.63 4.59
C VAL A 16 32.84 16.23 4.58
N CYS A 17 32.69 17.55 4.59
CA CYS A 17 31.38 18.21 4.48
C CYS A 17 30.70 17.94 3.13
N ALA A 18 31.46 17.94 2.03
CA ALA A 18 30.94 17.58 0.72
C ALA A 18 30.52 16.11 0.68
N ALA A 19 31.32 15.20 1.23
CA ALA A 19 31.00 13.78 1.30
C ALA A 19 29.76 13.52 2.15
N THR A 20 29.64 14.13 3.34
CA THR A 20 28.45 14.00 4.19
C THR A 20 27.21 14.64 3.58
N PHE A 21 27.36 15.74 2.85
CA PHE A 21 26.27 16.35 2.10
C PHE A 21 25.82 15.47 0.93
N ILE A 22 26.75 14.86 0.20
CA ILE A 22 26.46 13.92 -0.89
C ILE A 22 25.76 12.68 -0.35
N THR A 23 26.25 12.08 0.73
CA THR A 23 25.62 10.89 1.34
C THR A 23 24.24 11.21 1.92
N TYR A 24 24.05 12.39 2.52
CA TYR A 24 22.73 12.86 2.97
C TYR A 24 21.77 13.10 1.79
N LYS A 25 22.25 13.70 0.69
CA LYS A 25 21.47 13.92 -0.55
C LYS A 25 21.15 12.63 -1.28
N MET A 26 21.99 11.61 -1.15
CA MET A 26 21.75 10.25 -1.62
C MET A 26 20.79 9.46 -0.71
N GLU A 27 20.20 10.09 0.30
CA GLU A 27 19.32 9.45 1.29
C GLU A 27 19.97 8.21 1.95
N LEU A 28 21.31 8.14 2.00
CA LEU A 28 22.04 7.03 2.62
C LEU A 28 21.78 7.00 4.13
N TRP A 29 21.61 8.17 4.76
CA TRP A 29 21.36 8.35 6.18
C TRP A 29 20.29 9.44 6.36
N GLY A 30 19.00 9.06 6.47
CA GLY A 30 17.88 10.01 6.59
C GLY A 30 16.51 9.41 6.20
N PRO A 31 15.40 10.14 6.41
CA PRO A 31 14.08 9.72 5.96
C PRO A 31 14.02 9.65 4.43
N GLN A 32 13.37 8.61 3.92
CA GLN A 32 13.35 8.26 2.51
C GLN A 32 12.01 8.66 1.88
N THR A 33 12.06 9.15 0.65
CA THR A 33 10.87 9.56 -0.09
C THR A 33 10.18 8.35 -0.72
N VAL A 34 8.87 8.21 -0.49
CA VAL A 34 8.06 7.15 -1.10
C VAL A 34 7.85 7.44 -2.59
N PRO A 35 8.23 6.52 -3.49
CA PRO A 35 8.05 6.74 -4.93
C PRO A 35 6.57 6.79 -5.29
N ASN A 36 6.26 7.44 -6.41
CA ASN A 36 4.93 7.33 -6.99
C ASN A 36 4.79 5.95 -7.66
N ILE A 37 3.83 5.15 -7.20
CA ILE A 37 3.62 3.79 -7.70
C ILE A 37 2.66 3.85 -8.89
N THR A 38 3.18 3.62 -10.09
CA THR A 38 2.39 3.48 -11.33
C THR A 38 2.32 2.01 -11.74
N ALA A 39 1.85 1.15 -10.84
CA ALA A 39 1.71 -0.28 -11.07
C ALA A 39 0.23 -0.66 -11.20
N SER A 40 -0.09 -1.56 -12.13
CA SER A 40 -1.44 -2.13 -12.25
C SER A 40 -1.66 -3.35 -11.34
N ASN A 41 -0.57 -3.91 -10.84
CA ASN A 41 -0.46 -5.20 -10.16
C ASN A 41 0.28 -5.03 -8.84
N ALA A 42 -0.19 -5.74 -7.81
CA ALA A 42 0.32 -5.58 -6.46
C ALA A 42 1.78 -6.01 -6.32
N GLU A 43 2.19 -7.08 -7.02
CA GLU A 43 3.57 -7.57 -7.05
C GLU A 43 4.55 -6.52 -7.58
N ASP A 44 4.16 -5.78 -8.62
CA ASP A 44 4.99 -4.71 -9.18
C ASP A 44 5.10 -3.53 -8.22
N ALA A 45 3.99 -3.17 -7.56
CA ALA A 45 3.99 -2.15 -6.51
C ALA A 45 4.93 -2.53 -5.35
N VAL A 46 4.88 -3.79 -4.91
CA VAL A 46 5.79 -4.32 -3.89
C VAL A 46 7.23 -4.25 -4.35
N SER A 47 7.51 -4.67 -5.58
CA SER A 47 8.87 -4.68 -6.14
C SER A 47 9.44 -3.26 -6.24
N GLN A 48 8.64 -2.28 -6.67
CA GLN A 48 9.05 -0.88 -6.72
C GLN A 48 9.39 -0.33 -5.32
N LEU A 49 8.54 -0.58 -4.32
CA LEU A 49 8.79 -0.14 -2.94
C LEU A 49 10.00 -0.86 -2.32
N ALA A 50 10.11 -2.18 -2.52
CA ALA A 50 11.21 -2.98 -1.99
C ALA A 50 12.55 -2.61 -2.63
N SER A 51 12.57 -2.29 -3.94
CA SER A 51 13.78 -1.80 -4.64
C SER A 51 14.33 -0.50 -4.07
N LYS A 52 13.47 0.29 -3.41
CA LYS A 52 13.86 1.50 -2.69
C LYS A 52 14.29 1.20 -1.26
N GLY A 53 14.15 -0.03 -0.76
CA GLY A 53 14.54 -0.40 0.61
C GLY A 53 13.44 -0.16 1.65
N PHE A 54 12.18 -0.02 1.23
CA PHE A 54 11.05 -0.03 2.16
C PHE A 54 10.69 -1.46 2.58
N VAL A 55 10.22 -1.63 3.81
CA VAL A 55 9.65 -2.90 4.28
C VAL A 55 8.20 -2.95 3.83
N VAL A 56 7.84 -3.93 3.00
CA VAL A 56 6.51 -4.00 2.39
C VAL A 56 5.75 -5.21 2.90
N LYS A 57 4.50 -5.01 3.32
CA LYS A 57 3.53 -6.09 3.57
C LYS A 57 2.43 -6.06 2.53
N LYS A 58 1.97 -7.23 2.10
CA LYS A 58 0.77 -7.36 1.28
C LYS A 58 -0.44 -7.61 2.16
N LYS A 59 -1.53 -6.92 1.87
CA LYS A 59 -2.85 -7.18 2.45
C LYS A 59 -3.84 -7.36 1.32
N GLN A 60 -4.51 -8.49 1.32
CA GLN A 60 -5.52 -8.82 0.34
C GLN A 60 -6.89 -8.30 0.77
N GLN A 61 -7.66 -7.79 -0.18
CA GLN A 61 -9.04 -7.36 0.03
C GLN A 61 -9.86 -7.51 -1.26
N TYR A 62 -11.17 -7.73 -1.14
CA TYR A 62 -12.04 -7.73 -2.30
C TYR A 62 -12.24 -6.32 -2.85
N ASN A 63 -12.30 -6.20 -4.18
CA ASN A 63 -12.45 -4.93 -4.88
C ASN A 63 -12.99 -5.19 -6.30
N ALA A 64 -13.59 -4.19 -6.93
CA ALA A 64 -14.02 -4.27 -8.33
C ALA A 64 -12.88 -4.58 -9.31
N ILE A 65 -11.62 -4.27 -8.97
CA ILE A 65 -10.44 -4.59 -9.78
C ILE A 65 -10.19 -6.11 -9.78
N ARG A 66 -9.71 -6.66 -10.91
CA ARG A 66 -9.32 -8.08 -11.04
C ARG A 66 -8.33 -8.54 -9.95
N LYS A 67 -8.35 -9.85 -9.65
CA LYS A 67 -7.43 -10.48 -8.71
C LYS A 67 -5.96 -10.17 -9.04
N GLY A 68 -5.15 -9.89 -8.02
CA GLY A 68 -3.76 -9.45 -8.14
C GLY A 68 -3.58 -7.98 -8.53
N GLY A 69 -4.67 -7.25 -8.77
CA GLY A 69 -4.63 -5.82 -9.07
C GLY A 69 -4.14 -4.99 -7.89
N TYR A 70 -3.39 -3.93 -8.19
CA TYR A 70 -2.99 -2.95 -7.19
C TYR A 70 -4.15 -1.99 -6.90
N ILE A 71 -4.62 -1.98 -5.66
CA ILE A 71 -5.70 -1.07 -5.22
C ILE A 71 -5.10 0.23 -4.70
N GLY A 72 -3.98 0.13 -3.98
CA GLY A 72 -3.34 1.26 -3.32
C GLY A 72 -2.40 0.80 -2.22
N MET A 73 -1.97 1.75 -1.40
CA MET A 73 -1.08 1.49 -0.26
C MET A 73 -1.54 2.26 0.98
N THR A 74 -1.15 1.75 2.15
CA THR A 74 -1.44 2.33 3.46
C THR A 74 -0.18 2.36 4.32
N GLY A 75 -0.12 3.29 5.27
CA GLY A 75 1.07 3.55 6.08
C GLY A 75 2.03 4.60 5.48
N ALA A 76 1.83 4.99 4.22
CA ALA A 76 2.47 6.15 3.60
C ALA A 76 1.71 6.57 2.33
N LYS A 77 1.97 7.80 1.87
CA LYS A 77 1.49 8.34 0.59
C LYS A 77 2.64 8.53 -0.39
N ALA A 78 2.34 8.52 -1.68
CA ALA A 78 3.33 8.84 -2.72
C ALA A 78 3.88 10.26 -2.50
N GLY A 79 5.21 10.41 -2.58
CA GLY A 79 5.91 11.67 -2.30
C GLY A 79 6.07 12.01 -0.81
N GLU A 80 5.50 11.21 0.10
CA GLU A 80 5.72 11.38 1.53
C GLU A 80 7.14 10.95 1.92
N ARG A 81 7.76 11.69 2.85
CA ARG A 81 9.05 11.30 3.45
C ARG A 81 8.79 10.54 4.74
N ILE A 82 9.17 9.26 4.77
CA ILE A 82 9.00 8.40 5.94
C ILE A 82 10.35 7.89 6.43
N THR A 83 10.44 7.54 7.71
CA THR A 83 11.66 6.97 8.30
C THR A 83 12.06 5.69 7.55
N ARG A 84 13.35 5.51 7.30
CA ARG A 84 13.87 4.29 6.67
C ARG A 84 13.45 3.06 7.47
N GLY A 85 13.06 1.98 6.79
CA GLY A 85 12.58 0.76 7.43
C GLY A 85 11.12 0.81 7.91
N SER A 86 10.42 1.94 7.72
CA SER A 86 8.97 2.01 7.93
C SER A 86 8.24 0.97 7.08
N GLN A 87 7.21 0.36 7.67
CA GLN A 87 6.43 -0.66 7.00
C GLN A 87 5.31 -0.02 6.18
N ILE A 88 5.33 -0.25 4.86
CA ILE A 88 4.25 0.14 3.95
C ILE A 88 3.40 -1.10 3.65
N THR A 89 2.07 -0.95 3.68
CA THR A 89 1.17 -2.05 3.33
C THR A 89 0.57 -1.82 1.95
N VAL A 90 0.89 -2.70 1.01
CA VAL A 90 0.29 -2.74 -0.33
C VAL A 90 -1.02 -3.50 -0.28
N LEU A 91 -2.07 -2.89 -0.84
CA LEU A 91 -3.40 -3.47 -0.94
C LEU A 91 -3.55 -4.20 -2.29
N GLU A 92 -3.69 -5.52 -2.21
CA GLU A 92 -3.89 -6.41 -3.35
C GLU A 92 -5.37 -6.76 -3.50
N SER A 93 -5.90 -6.70 -4.72
CA SER A 93 -7.27 -7.12 -5.00
C SER A 93 -7.40 -8.64 -5.05
N LEU A 94 -8.43 -9.18 -4.38
CA LEU A 94 -8.89 -10.55 -4.55
C LEU A 94 -9.82 -10.73 -5.75
N GLY A 95 -10.23 -9.64 -6.40
CA GLY A 95 -11.25 -9.63 -7.43
C GLY A 95 -12.63 -9.24 -6.91
N PRO A 96 -13.62 -9.09 -7.81
CA PRO A 96 -15.02 -8.96 -7.44
C PRO A 96 -15.49 -10.28 -6.81
N GLY A 97 -15.85 -10.24 -5.54
CA GLY A 97 -16.28 -11.38 -4.74
C GLY A 97 -17.14 -10.92 -3.57
N VAL A 98 -17.57 -11.85 -2.72
CA VAL A 98 -18.44 -11.55 -1.58
C VAL A 98 -17.70 -11.95 -0.29
N PRO A 99 -17.42 -11.02 0.63
CA PRO A 99 -16.71 -11.34 1.86
C PRO A 99 -17.50 -12.29 2.76
N GLN A 100 -16.82 -13.27 3.35
CA GLN A 100 -17.40 -14.29 4.21
C GLN A 100 -18.41 -13.73 5.25
N GLY A 101 -19.54 -14.42 5.39
CA GLY A 101 -20.60 -14.04 6.33
C GLY A 101 -21.45 -12.90 5.79
N THR A 102 -21.53 -12.76 4.47
CA THR A 102 -22.56 -11.96 3.81
C THR A 102 -23.85 -12.76 3.73
N VAL A 103 -23.78 -14.06 3.42
CA VAL A 103 -24.94 -14.96 3.52
C VAL A 103 -25.33 -15.12 4.99
N GLY A 104 -26.64 -15.09 5.27
CA GLY A 104 -27.20 -15.11 6.62
C GLY A 104 -27.21 -13.76 7.34
N SER A 105 -26.55 -12.73 6.80
CA SER A 105 -26.65 -11.36 7.29
C SER A 105 -27.92 -10.66 6.77
N THR A 106 -28.29 -9.52 7.36
CA THR A 106 -29.41 -8.73 6.83
C THR A 106 -28.99 -8.02 5.55
N ALA A 107 -29.94 -7.73 4.65
CA ALA A 107 -29.65 -7.01 3.39
C ALA A 107 -28.87 -5.70 3.64
N LYS A 108 -29.25 -4.95 4.66
CA LYS A 108 -28.55 -3.73 5.09
C LYS A 108 -27.09 -3.97 5.51
N GLN A 109 -26.81 -5.06 6.22
CA GLN A 109 -25.44 -5.41 6.63
C GLN A 109 -24.60 -5.87 5.44
N ALA A 110 -25.18 -6.67 4.55
CA ALA A 110 -24.54 -7.09 3.30
C ALA A 110 -24.19 -5.88 2.43
N GLU A 111 -25.13 -4.95 2.23
CA GLU A 111 -24.89 -3.73 1.46
C GLU A 111 -23.75 -2.91 2.06
N ALA A 112 -23.74 -2.72 3.39
CA ALA A 112 -22.68 -1.98 4.08
C ALA A 112 -21.28 -2.60 3.92
N LYS A 113 -21.20 -3.94 3.85
CA LYS A 113 -19.92 -4.66 3.61
C LYS A 113 -19.46 -4.55 2.16
N LEU A 114 -20.38 -4.58 1.20
CA LEU A 114 -20.07 -4.62 -0.23
C LEU A 114 -19.85 -3.24 -0.85
N LYS A 115 -20.51 -2.20 -0.31
CA LYS A 115 -20.43 -0.83 -0.84
C LYS A 115 -19.00 -0.26 -0.93
N PRO A 116 -18.10 -0.45 0.07
CA PRO A 116 -16.72 0.02 -0.01
C PRO A 116 -15.90 -0.64 -1.12
N MET A 117 -16.34 -1.77 -1.66
CA MET A 117 -15.62 -2.52 -2.69
C MET A 117 -15.81 -1.93 -4.09
N GLY A 118 -16.69 -0.93 -4.25
CA GLY A 118 -16.93 -0.25 -5.52
C GLY A 118 -17.64 -1.13 -6.56
N VAL A 119 -18.34 -2.17 -6.11
CA VAL A 119 -19.09 -3.11 -6.98
C VAL A 119 -20.55 -2.69 -7.11
N LYS A 120 -21.17 -3.02 -8.23
CA LYS A 120 -22.62 -2.86 -8.42
C LYS A 120 -23.35 -3.98 -7.68
N ILE A 121 -24.24 -3.61 -6.77
CA ILE A 121 -25.06 -4.55 -5.98
C ILE A 121 -26.44 -4.64 -6.64
N THR A 122 -26.90 -5.86 -6.91
CA THR A 122 -28.25 -6.14 -7.41
C THR A 122 -28.91 -7.12 -6.45
N GLU A 123 -30.08 -6.75 -5.93
CA GLU A 123 -30.86 -7.58 -5.02
C GLU A 123 -31.99 -8.28 -5.77
N HIS A 124 -32.21 -9.56 -5.45
CA HIS A 124 -33.32 -10.34 -5.96
C HIS A 124 -34.04 -10.98 -4.79
N GLU A 125 -35.36 -10.77 -4.70
CA GLU A 125 -36.18 -11.39 -3.67
C GLU A 125 -36.49 -12.84 -4.08
N VAL A 126 -36.32 -13.76 -3.14
CA VAL A 126 -36.56 -15.19 -3.32
C VAL A 126 -37.38 -15.71 -2.15
N VAL A 127 -38.18 -16.73 -2.40
CA VAL A 127 -38.89 -17.43 -1.34
C VAL A 127 -37.86 -18.15 -0.46
N SER A 128 -37.88 -17.88 0.84
CA SER A 128 -36.90 -18.38 1.79
C SER A 128 -37.55 -18.70 3.13
N GLU A 129 -37.00 -19.71 3.80
CA GLU A 129 -37.36 -20.07 5.17
C GLU A 129 -36.94 -19.01 6.20
N HIS A 130 -36.01 -18.10 5.84
CA HIS A 130 -35.50 -17.05 6.71
C HIS A 130 -35.70 -15.64 6.10
N PRO A 131 -36.92 -15.07 6.17
CA PRO A 131 -37.23 -13.74 5.64
C PRO A 131 -36.32 -12.64 6.20
N GLY A 132 -35.93 -11.69 5.34
CA GLY A 132 -35.12 -10.53 5.72
C GLY A 132 -33.60 -10.79 5.83
N LYS A 133 -33.16 -12.02 5.57
CA LYS A 133 -31.73 -12.39 5.50
C LYS A 133 -31.31 -12.72 4.08
N VAL A 134 -30.04 -12.45 3.77
CA VAL A 134 -29.42 -12.88 2.51
C VAL A 134 -29.38 -14.40 2.49
N SER A 135 -30.14 -15.01 1.57
CA SER A 135 -30.23 -16.47 1.45
C SER A 135 -29.11 -17.04 0.55
N VAL A 136 -28.75 -16.32 -0.51
CA VAL A 136 -27.69 -16.71 -1.45
C VAL A 136 -27.02 -15.46 -2.01
N SER A 137 -25.73 -15.56 -2.36
CA SER A 137 -24.99 -14.54 -3.10
C SER A 137 -24.36 -15.12 -4.35
N ALA A 138 -24.27 -14.30 -5.41
CA ALA A 138 -23.50 -14.59 -6.60
C ALA A 138 -22.61 -13.38 -6.90
N PRO A 139 -21.27 -13.50 -6.87
CA PRO A 139 -20.46 -14.69 -6.55
C PRO A 139 -20.74 -15.28 -5.15
N ALA A 140 -20.32 -16.54 -4.96
CA ALA A 140 -20.47 -17.24 -3.68
C ALA A 140 -19.76 -16.48 -2.55
N ASP A 141 -20.30 -16.62 -1.34
CA ASP A 141 -19.74 -16.05 -0.12
C ASP A 141 -18.41 -16.75 0.23
N GLY A 142 -17.31 -15.99 0.35
CA GLY A 142 -15.96 -16.49 0.57
C GLY A 142 -15.00 -16.28 -0.60
#